data_AF-A0A8S2YXU7-F1
#
_entry.id   AF-A0A8S2YXU7-F1
#
_cell.length_a   1.000
_cell.length_b   1.000
_cell.length_c   1.000
_cell.angle_alpha   90.00
_cell.angle_beta   90.00
_cell.angle_gamma   90.00
#
_symmetry.space_group_name_H-M   'P 1'
#
loop_
_entity.id
_entity.type
_entity.pdbx_description
1 polymer ?
#
loop_
_entity_poly.entity_id
_entity_poly.type
_entity_poly.pdbx_seq_one_letter_code
_entity_poly.pdbx_strand_id
1 'polypeptide(L)' 'IIDLGYDQLLNLVLDQTIEYLRDPDDEYKISEDTRPLGLVICRGTSVVLICPLDGMEEIPNPFVQHE' A
#
# COMPACT_ATOMS: atom_id res chain seq x y z
N ILE A 1 -5.96 0.27 7.32
CA ILE A 1 -5.70 1.71 7.12
C ILE A 1 -7.02 2.43 7.36
N ILE A 2 -7.10 3.25 8.40
CA ILE A 2 -8.26 4.13 8.62
C ILE A 2 -7.77 5.54 8.27
N ASP A 3 -8.24 6.08 7.15
CA ASP A 3 -7.86 7.42 6.69
C ASP A 3 -8.58 8.46 7.58
N LEU A 4 -7.84 9.11 8.46
CA LEU A 4 -8.42 10.09 9.41
C LEU A 4 -8.51 11.49 8.82
N GLY A 5 -7.79 11.78 7.72
CA GLY A 5 -7.89 13.05 7.00
C GLY A 5 -6.85 13.25 5.91
N TYR A 6 -7.06 14.24 5.05
CA TYR A 6 -6.12 14.66 4.01
C TYR A 6 -6.22 16.18 3.75
N ASP A 7 -5.21 16.76 3.10
CA ASP A 7 -5.21 18.15 2.65
C ASP A 7 -5.16 18.28 1.10
N GLN A 8 -5.20 19.53 0.61
CA GLN A 8 -5.15 19.82 -0.84
C GLN A 8 -3.82 19.43 -1.52
N LEU A 9 -2.76 19.22 -0.74
CA LEU A 9 -1.47 18.78 -1.23
C LEU A 9 -1.32 17.25 -1.15
N LEU A 10 -2.41 16.53 -0.82
CA LEU A 10 -2.47 15.09 -0.64
C LEU A 10 -1.56 14.57 0.49
N ASN A 11 -1.28 15.41 1.50
CA ASN A 11 -0.73 14.87 2.74
C ASN A 11 -1.83 14.06 3.44
N LEU A 12 -1.51 12.83 3.87
CA LEU A 12 -2.48 11.90 4.46
C LEU A 12 -2.17 11.68 5.93
N VAL A 13 -3.20 11.65 6.76
CA VAL A 13 -3.13 11.19 8.14
C VAL A 13 -3.73 9.80 8.22
N LEU A 14 -2.88 8.81 8.46
CA LEU A 14 -3.25 7.40 8.49
C LEU A 14 -3.09 6.85 9.89
N ASP A 15 -4.11 6.16 10.40
CA ASP A 15 -4.01 5.42 11.66
C ASP A 15 -3.92 3.91 11.41
N GLN A 16 -3.27 3.23 12.36
CA GLN A 16 -2.94 1.80 12.31
C GLN A 16 -2.26 1.41 10.99
N THR A 17 -1.29 2.22 10.55
CA THR A 17 -0.56 1.98 9.31
C THR A 17 0.35 0.77 9.43
N ILE A 18 0.30 -0.06 8.39
CA ILE A 18 1.16 -1.22 8.20
C ILE A 18 1.95 -0.96 6.91
N GLU A 19 3.26 -1.06 6.99
CA GLU A 19 4.14 -1.02 5.83
C GLU A 19 4.51 -2.44 5.43
N TYR A 20 4.36 -2.75 4.15
CA TYR A 20 4.84 -4.00 3.57
C TYR A 20 6.28 -3.79 3.09
N LEU A 21 7.18 -4.62 3.59
CA LEU A 21 8.60 -4.53 3.23
C LEU A 21 8.82 -5.12 1.84
N ARG A 22 9.93 -4.71 1.22
CA ARG A 22 10.37 -5.24 -0.08
C ARG A 22 11.43 -6.30 0.14
N ASP A 23 11.53 -7.22 -0.81
CA ASP A 23 12.62 -8.20 -0.83
C ASP A 23 13.97 -7.47 -0.96
N PRO A 24 14.96 -7.73 -0.08
CA PRO A 24 16.26 -7.06 -0.14
C PRO A 24 17.04 -7.39 -1.43
N ASP A 25 16.73 -8.50 -2.09
CA ASP A 25 17.36 -8.93 -3.32
C ASP A 25 16.57 -8.49 -4.58
N ASP A 26 15.30 -8.08 -4.45
CA ASP A 26 14.44 -7.61 -5.55
C ASP A 26 13.46 -6.50 -5.11
N GLU A 27 13.76 -5.24 -5.49
CA GLU A 27 12.97 -4.07 -5.10
C GLU A 27 11.54 -4.03 -5.67
N TYR A 28 11.23 -4.84 -6.68
CA TYR A 28 9.90 -4.91 -7.30
C TYR A 28 9.01 -5.97 -6.67
N LYS A 29 9.58 -6.82 -5.81
CA LYS A 29 8.85 -7.84 -5.10
C LYS A 29 8.52 -7.37 -3.68
N ILE A 30 7.23 -7.31 -3.38
CA ILE A 30 6.72 -7.13 -2.02
C ILE A 30 6.97 -8.44 -1.26
N SER A 31 7.58 -8.37 -0.08
CA SER A 31 7.68 -9.52 0.82
C SER A 31 6.43 -9.63 1.69
N GLU A 32 6.24 -10.80 2.33
CA GLU A 32 5.15 -10.98 3.32
C GLU A 32 5.46 -10.29 4.66
N ASP A 33 6.67 -9.75 4.82
CA ASP A 33 7.07 -9.08 6.05
C ASP A 33 6.38 -7.72 6.18
N THR A 34 5.81 -7.49 7.35
CA THR A 34 5.09 -6.25 7.66
C THR A 34 5.69 -5.55 8.86
N ARG A 35 5.64 -4.22 8.83
CA ARG A 35 6.07 -3.35 9.92
C ARG A 35 4.91 -2.45 10.37
N PRO A 36 4.44 -2.57 11.62
CA PRO A 36 3.45 -1.65 12.14
C PRO A 36 4.08 -0.28 12.43
N LEU A 37 3.44 0.79 11.97
CA LEU A 37 3.90 2.18 12.17
C LEU A 37 2.95 3.00 13.06
N GLY A 38 1.72 2.54 13.28
CA GLY A 38 0.73 3.26 14.09
C GLY A 38 0.19 4.48 13.35
N LEU A 39 0.20 5.66 14.01
CA LEU A 39 -0.25 6.92 13.44
C LEU A 39 0.87 7.58 12.64
N VAL A 40 0.66 7.80 11.34
CA VAL A 40 1.65 8.41 10.45
C VAL A 40 1.07 9.56 9.62
N ILE A 41 1.97 10.43 9.16
CA ILE A 41 1.67 11.45 8.15
C ILE A 41 2.44 11.09 6.89
N CYS A 42 1.73 10.76 5.81
CA CYS A 42 2.32 10.54 4.49
C CYS A 42 2.43 11.86 3.75
N ARG A 43 3.62 12.16 3.21
CA ARG A 43 3.86 13.38 2.44
C ARG A 43 3.31 13.22 1.02
N GLY A 44 2.36 14.07 0.62
CA GLY A 44 1.65 13.94 -0.65
C GLY A 44 2.54 13.97 -1.88
N THR A 45 3.67 14.68 -1.84
CA THR A 45 4.65 14.70 -2.94
C THR A 45 5.31 13.36 -3.24
N SER A 46 5.23 12.40 -2.31
CA SER A 46 5.79 11.05 -2.45
C SER A 46 4.72 9.99 -2.73
N VAL A 47 3.44 10.37 -2.73
CA VAL A 47 2.33 9.45 -3.00
C VAL A 47 2.18 9.29 -4.51
N VAL A 48 2.16 8.04 -4.97
CA VAL A 48 2.00 7.70 -6.40
C VAL A 48 0.64 7.08 -6.70
N LEU A 49 0.12 6.26 -5.79
CA LEU A 49 -1.15 5.54 -5.96
C LEU A 49 -1.88 5.45 -4.62
N ILE A 50 -3.20 5.61 -4.66
CA ILE A 50 -4.12 5.36 -3.55
C ILE A 50 -5.24 4.47 -4.09
N CYS A 51 -5.49 3.34 -3.44
CA CYS A 51 -6.58 2.42 -3.79
C CYS A 51 -7.32 2.00 -2.51
N PRO A 52 -8.65 1.85 -2.56
CA PRO A 52 -9.39 1.22 -1.47
C PRO A 52 -8.94 -0.24 -1.32
N LEU A 53 -8.83 -0.71 -0.08
CA LEU A 53 -8.54 -2.12 0.19
C LEU A 53 -9.78 -3.00 -0.05
N ASP A 54 -10.97 -2.47 0.24
CA ASP A 54 -12.21 -3.22 0.08
C ASP A 54 -12.48 -3.51 -1.41
N GLY A 55 -12.67 -4.79 -1.73
CA GLY A 55 -12.80 -5.28 -3.10
C GLY A 55 -11.48 -5.48 -3.88
N MET A 56 -10.32 -5.27 -3.25
CA MET A 56 -9.03 -5.64 -3.84
C MET A 56 -8.75 -7.13 -3.59
N GLU A 57 -8.46 -7.86 -4.65
CA GLU A 57 -8.03 -9.27 -4.61
C GLU A 57 -6.82 -9.44 -5.53
N GLU A 58 -5.81 -10.17 -5.05
CA GLU A 58 -4.73 -10.63 -5.91
C GLU A 58 -5.24 -11.77 -6.79
N ILE A 59 -5.13 -11.61 -8.10
CA ILE A 59 -5.61 -12.60 -9.07
C ILE A 59 -4.44 -13.27 -9.79
N PRO A 60 -4.58 -14.54 -10.21
CA PRO A 60 -3.63 -15.13 -11.15
C PRO A 60 -3.63 -14.35 -12.47
N ASN A 61 -2.55 -14.48 -13.23
CA ASN A 61 -2.44 -13.84 -14.53
C ASN A 61 -3.64 -14.23 -15.43
N PRO A 62 -4.52 -13.28 -15.80
CA PRO A 62 -5.78 -13.57 -16.49
C PRO A 62 -5.57 -13.98 -17.97
N PHE A 63 -4.34 -13.89 -18.48
CA PHE A 63 -3.99 -14.21 -19.86
C PHE A 63 -3.39 -15.61 -20.02
N VAL A 64 -3.13 -16.33 -18.92
CA VAL A 64 -2.68 -17.72 -18.98
C VAL A 64 -3.88 -18.61 -19.29
N GLN A 65 -3.88 -19.24 -20.46
CA GLN A 65 -4.90 -20.24 -20.81
C GLN A 65 -4.86 -21.36 -19.79
N HIS A 66 -5.98 -21.57 -19.08
CA HIS A 66 -6.15 -22.74 -18.23
C HIS A 66 -6.40 -23.94 -19.15
N GLU A 67 -5.48 -24.91 -19.18
CA GLU A 67 -5.65 -26.18 -19.89
C GLU A 67 -6.65 -27.11 -19.19
#